data_AF-A0AAD4I1T9-F1
#
_entry.id   AF-A0AAD4I1T9-F1
#
_cell.length_a   1.000
_cell.length_b   1.000
_cell.length_c   1.000
_cell.angle_alpha   90.00
_cell.angle_beta   90.00
_cell.angle_gamma   90.00
#
_symmetry.space_group_name_H-M   'P 1'
#
loop_
_entity.id
_entity.type
_entity.pdbx_description
1 polymer ?
#
loop_
_entity_poly.entity_id
_entity_poly.type
_entity_poly.pdbx_seq_one_letter_code
_entity_poly.pdbx_strand_id
1 'polypeptide(L)'
;MATIILLGGDVNLVLGDGTYEANCDASREYTNITQILQAAAPSTLQYMQTYWKDYQGNDESFWEHEWGKHGTCISTLEPSCYANYKATDDAVDYFNKAVSLFKTLPSYSWLAAAGIVPSSTKTYTLAAIQSALTSKFGFAVTINCNSKKELDELWYHYNVQGSVQSGTWQPAAPVGSGSTCPSTGIKYLPKPGGTTSTTVAGTPGTTVTTSAPVSTASGTALSGKGYLNVVSGGSQNGCIISAGTWYTTGTCATFTATPSGSGFTLSSSKGKCAISSNALTCASSVTTATVFAYDGTYLTYSGSSSFYTTAVPTGTKQSTVYTTSQAVSLQITWQAI
;
A
#
# COMPACT_ATOMS: atom_id res chain seq x y z
N MET A 1 -25.52 -9.33 -7.34
CA MET A 1 -25.11 -9.02 -5.95
C MET A 1 -24.10 -7.89 -6.04
N ALA A 2 -23.58 -7.34 -4.95
CA ALA A 2 -22.44 -6.45 -5.05
C ALA A 2 -21.55 -6.54 -3.82
N THR A 3 -20.24 -6.55 -4.03
CA THR A 3 -19.26 -6.78 -2.96
C THR A 3 -18.32 -5.60 -2.85
N ILE A 4 -18.21 -5.02 -1.65
CA ILE A 4 -17.20 -4.02 -1.28
C ILE A 4 -16.09 -4.69 -0.50
N ILE A 5 -14.91 -4.78 -1.13
CA ILE A 5 -13.67 -5.22 -0.49
C ILE A 5 -13.04 -4.02 0.22
N LEU A 6 -12.44 -4.23 1.39
CA LEU A 6 -11.56 -3.27 2.08
C LEU A 6 -10.21 -3.95 2.33
N LEU A 7 -9.21 -3.71 1.48
CA LEU A 7 -7.88 -4.25 1.73
C LEU A 7 -7.18 -3.52 2.90
N GLY A 8 -6.33 -4.23 3.62
CA GLY A 8 -5.59 -3.79 4.79
C GLY A 8 -4.39 -2.95 4.38
N GLY A 9 -4.02 -2.00 5.23
CA GLY A 9 -2.90 -1.08 4.98
C GLY A 9 -3.34 0.20 4.29
N ASP A 10 -4.17 0.12 3.25
CA ASP A 10 -4.91 1.22 2.63
C ASP A 10 -6.22 0.71 2.04
N VAL A 11 -7.28 1.50 2.20
CA VAL A 11 -8.63 1.12 1.77
C VAL A 11 -8.57 0.90 0.27
N ASN A 12 -8.72 -0.34 -0.16
CA ASN A 12 -8.94 -0.67 -1.56
C ASN A 12 -10.35 -1.16 -1.69
N LEU A 13 -11.12 -0.38 -2.43
CA LEU A 13 -12.52 -0.61 -2.69
C LEU A 13 -12.63 -1.36 -4.00
N VAL A 14 -13.40 -2.44 -4.02
CA VAL A 14 -13.77 -3.12 -5.25
C VAL A 14 -15.28 -3.12 -5.28
N LEU A 15 -15.90 -2.85 -6.42
CA LEU A 15 -17.33 -3.02 -6.60
C LEU A 15 -17.55 -4.09 -7.67
N GLY A 16 -17.69 -5.35 -7.26
CA GLY A 16 -18.07 -6.44 -8.15
C GLY A 16 -19.57 -6.67 -8.14
N ASP A 17 -20.10 -7.43 -9.11
CA ASP A 17 -21.51 -7.88 -9.14
C ASP A 17 -21.77 -9.16 -8.29
N GLY A 18 -20.74 -9.59 -7.56
CA GLY A 18 -20.73 -10.81 -6.73
C GLY A 18 -20.54 -12.10 -7.52
N THR A 19 -20.27 -12.05 -8.82
CA THR A 19 -19.76 -13.18 -9.61
C THR A 19 -18.23 -13.15 -9.69
N TYR A 20 -17.63 -14.19 -10.28
CA TYR A 20 -16.18 -14.25 -10.57
C TYR A 20 -15.86 -13.80 -12.00
N GLU A 21 -16.81 -13.22 -12.73
CA GLU A 21 -16.56 -12.68 -14.07
C GLU A 21 -15.59 -11.51 -14.00
N ALA A 22 -14.71 -11.41 -15.00
CA ALA A 22 -13.63 -10.43 -15.03
C ALA A 22 -13.30 -10.03 -16.46
N ASN A 23 -13.00 -8.74 -16.65
CA ASN A 23 -12.64 -8.15 -17.96
C ASN A 23 -13.75 -8.40 -19.01
N CYS A 24 -14.99 -8.06 -18.66
CA CYS A 24 -16.16 -8.43 -19.44
C CYS A 24 -16.33 -7.62 -20.74
N ASP A 25 -15.71 -6.44 -20.82
CA ASP A 25 -15.76 -5.59 -22.01
C ASP A 25 -14.47 -4.78 -22.21
N ALA A 26 -13.57 -5.31 -23.02
CA ALA A 26 -12.30 -4.65 -23.36
C ALA A 26 -12.49 -3.31 -24.11
N SER A 27 -13.64 -3.07 -24.73
CA SER A 27 -13.89 -1.80 -25.44
C SER A 27 -14.17 -0.63 -24.49
N ARG A 28 -14.49 -0.94 -23.23
CA ARG A 28 -14.72 0.02 -22.15
C ARG A 28 -13.57 0.09 -21.16
N GLU A 29 -12.44 -0.59 -21.41
CA GLU A 29 -11.25 -0.44 -20.58
C GLU A 29 -10.59 0.93 -20.83
N TYR A 30 -10.47 1.72 -19.77
CA TYR A 30 -9.90 3.07 -19.82
C TYR A 30 -8.54 3.10 -19.14
N THR A 31 -7.60 3.87 -19.70
CA THR A 31 -6.22 4.03 -19.20
C THR A 31 -5.94 5.49 -18.79
N ASN A 32 -6.99 6.19 -18.37
CA ASN A 32 -6.93 7.60 -17.96
C ASN A 32 -8.06 7.96 -16.96
N ILE A 33 -8.34 7.07 -16.01
CA ILE A 33 -9.36 7.23 -14.96
C ILE A 33 -9.19 8.54 -14.20
N THR A 34 -7.95 8.92 -13.84
CA THR A 34 -7.69 10.22 -13.17
C THR A 34 -8.24 11.38 -13.99
N GLN A 35 -8.01 11.39 -15.30
CA GLN A 35 -8.45 12.49 -16.17
C GLN A 35 -9.98 12.51 -16.33
N ILE A 36 -10.59 11.33 -16.48
CA ILE A 36 -12.04 11.14 -16.54
C ILE A 36 -12.69 11.73 -15.28
N LEU A 37 -12.23 11.30 -14.09
CA LEU A 37 -12.77 11.75 -12.82
C LEU A 37 -12.43 13.20 -12.53
N GLN A 38 -11.27 13.70 -12.94
CA GLN A 38 -10.92 15.11 -12.78
C GLN A 38 -11.89 16.03 -13.53
N ALA A 39 -12.36 15.60 -14.71
CA ALA A 39 -13.31 16.35 -15.53
C ALA A 39 -14.76 16.23 -15.01
N ALA A 40 -15.18 15.04 -14.59
CA ALA A 40 -16.59 14.76 -14.29
C ALA A 40 -16.94 14.66 -12.80
N ALA A 41 -15.99 14.25 -11.94
CA ALA A 41 -16.22 13.97 -10.52
C ALA A 41 -14.98 14.31 -9.64
N PRO A 42 -14.51 15.57 -9.61
CA PRO A 42 -13.28 15.95 -8.93
C PRO A 42 -13.28 15.68 -7.41
N SER A 43 -14.45 15.75 -6.76
CA SER A 43 -14.59 15.39 -5.34
C SER A 43 -14.37 13.91 -5.07
N THR A 44 -14.75 13.05 -6.02
CA THR A 44 -14.58 11.60 -5.93
C THR A 44 -13.12 11.24 -6.13
N LEU A 45 -12.47 11.84 -7.14
CA LEU A 45 -11.03 11.72 -7.33
C LEU A 45 -10.24 12.14 -6.08
N GLN A 46 -10.55 13.31 -5.50
CA GLN A 46 -9.87 13.78 -4.28
C GLN A 46 -10.02 12.79 -3.12
N TYR A 47 -11.20 12.20 -2.96
CA TYR A 47 -11.45 11.20 -1.94
C TYR A 47 -10.65 9.92 -2.21
N MET A 48 -10.63 9.45 -3.45
CA MET A 48 -9.86 8.27 -3.88
C MET A 48 -8.35 8.46 -3.67
N GLN A 49 -7.81 9.64 -3.98
CA GLN A 49 -6.40 9.99 -3.73
C GLN A 49 -5.98 9.89 -2.25
N THR A 50 -6.95 9.82 -1.32
CA THR A 50 -6.72 9.64 0.12
C THR A 50 -7.08 8.23 0.59
N TYR A 51 -8.17 7.66 0.08
CA TYR A 51 -8.81 6.46 0.63
C TYR A 51 -9.01 5.32 -0.37
N TRP A 52 -8.47 5.41 -1.59
CA TRP A 52 -8.51 4.33 -2.58
C TRP A 52 -7.12 4.22 -3.21
N LYS A 53 -6.16 3.74 -2.41
CA LYS A 53 -4.73 3.84 -2.71
C LYS A 53 -4.16 2.51 -3.15
N ASP A 54 -3.40 2.54 -4.23
CA ASP A 54 -2.52 1.42 -4.50
C ASP A 54 -1.45 1.33 -3.42
N TYR A 55 -1.33 0.18 -2.76
CA TYR A 55 -0.29 -0.06 -1.78
C TYR A 55 1.11 -0.08 -2.43
N GLN A 56 1.19 -0.24 -3.76
CA GLN A 56 2.43 -0.12 -4.54
C GLN A 56 2.69 1.31 -5.06
N GLY A 57 1.77 2.25 -4.81
CA GLY A 57 1.94 3.69 -5.06
C GLY A 57 1.55 4.18 -6.45
N ASN A 58 0.94 3.34 -7.31
CA ASN A 58 0.36 3.75 -8.58
C ASN A 58 -1.17 3.62 -8.56
N ASP A 59 -1.81 4.63 -7.96
CA ASP A 59 -3.27 4.67 -7.85
C ASP A 59 -3.98 4.62 -9.20
N GLU A 60 -3.41 5.25 -10.24
CA GLU A 60 -4.04 5.30 -11.56
C GLU A 60 -4.18 3.90 -12.15
N SER A 61 -3.06 3.17 -12.27
CA SER A 61 -3.10 1.80 -12.80
C SER A 61 -3.93 0.86 -11.93
N PHE A 62 -4.04 1.15 -10.64
CA PHE A 62 -4.93 0.41 -9.77
C PHE A 62 -6.40 0.71 -10.08
N TRP A 63 -6.79 1.98 -10.25
CA TRP A 63 -8.15 2.32 -10.65
C TRP A 63 -8.50 1.81 -12.05
N GLU A 64 -7.56 1.84 -12.99
CA GLU A 64 -7.70 1.21 -14.30
C GLU A 64 -7.98 -0.30 -14.17
N HIS A 65 -7.23 -0.99 -13.30
CA HIS A 65 -7.44 -2.41 -13.00
C HIS A 65 -8.84 -2.66 -12.43
N GLU A 66 -9.24 -1.89 -11.41
CA GLU A 66 -10.53 -2.06 -10.76
C GLU A 66 -11.69 -1.81 -11.72
N TRP A 67 -11.60 -0.79 -12.56
CA TRP A 67 -12.61 -0.53 -13.57
C TRP A 67 -12.63 -1.61 -14.66
N GLY A 68 -11.49 -1.88 -15.30
CA GLY A 68 -11.39 -2.81 -16.41
C GLY A 68 -11.80 -4.23 -16.02
N LYS A 69 -11.37 -4.69 -14.85
CA LYS A 69 -11.65 -6.04 -14.36
C LYS A 69 -13.04 -6.20 -13.78
N HIS A 70 -13.53 -5.25 -12.99
CA HIS A 70 -14.76 -5.39 -12.22
C HIS A 70 -15.89 -4.47 -12.70
N GLY A 71 -15.59 -3.20 -12.95
CA GLY A 71 -16.59 -2.22 -13.41
C GLY A 71 -17.22 -2.59 -14.76
N THR A 72 -16.44 -3.09 -15.71
CA THR A 72 -16.93 -3.53 -17.02
C THR A 72 -17.93 -4.69 -16.93
N CYS A 73 -17.91 -5.49 -15.87
CA CYS A 73 -18.82 -6.62 -15.68
C CYS A 73 -20.19 -6.24 -15.10
N ILE A 74 -20.38 -4.98 -14.70
CA ILE A 74 -21.66 -4.54 -14.15
C ILE A 74 -22.61 -4.18 -15.28
N SER A 75 -23.52 -5.10 -15.59
CA SER A 75 -24.49 -4.96 -16.69
C SER A 75 -25.31 -3.67 -16.66
N THR A 76 -25.66 -3.13 -15.48
CA THR A 76 -26.43 -1.88 -15.39
C THR A 76 -25.61 -0.62 -15.67
N LEU A 77 -24.28 -0.75 -15.81
CA LEU A 77 -23.37 0.32 -16.25
C LEU A 77 -23.11 0.27 -17.76
N GLU A 78 -23.70 -0.68 -18.50
CA GLU A 78 -23.57 -0.71 -19.96
C GLU A 78 -24.09 0.60 -20.58
N PRO A 79 -23.42 1.19 -21.59
CA PRO A 79 -23.85 2.43 -22.23
C PRO A 79 -25.30 2.42 -22.72
N SER A 80 -25.80 1.25 -23.13
CA SER A 80 -27.20 1.06 -23.55
C SER A 80 -28.24 1.29 -22.44
N CYS A 81 -27.82 1.25 -21.17
CA CYS A 81 -28.67 1.52 -20.01
C CYS A 81 -28.83 3.03 -19.73
N TYR A 82 -28.12 3.90 -20.46
CA TYR A 82 -28.15 5.34 -20.30
C TYR A 82 -29.02 6.00 -21.38
N ALA A 83 -29.99 6.81 -20.98
CA ALA A 83 -30.83 7.54 -21.92
C ALA A 83 -30.05 8.59 -22.74
N ASN A 84 -29.03 9.22 -22.14
CA ASN A 84 -28.19 10.25 -22.75
C ASN A 84 -26.71 10.02 -22.40
N TYR A 85 -26.19 8.84 -22.75
CA TYR A 85 -24.82 8.47 -22.45
C TYR A 85 -23.81 9.49 -23.01
N LYS A 86 -22.88 9.92 -22.17
CA LYS A 86 -21.62 10.54 -22.60
C LYS A 86 -20.50 9.55 -22.36
N ALA A 87 -19.49 9.61 -23.23
CA ALA A 87 -18.33 8.75 -23.10
C ALA A 87 -17.78 8.79 -21.66
N THR A 88 -17.58 7.62 -21.06
CA THR A 88 -17.04 7.39 -19.70
C THR A 88 -17.99 7.69 -18.53
N ASP A 89 -19.27 8.01 -18.78
CA ASP A 89 -20.26 8.19 -17.70
C ASP A 89 -20.37 6.94 -16.81
N ASP A 90 -20.18 5.75 -17.40
CA ASP A 90 -20.21 4.46 -16.72
C ASP A 90 -19.10 4.30 -15.69
N ALA A 91 -17.86 4.63 -16.05
CA ALA A 91 -16.73 4.64 -15.13
C ALA A 91 -16.92 5.69 -14.03
N VAL A 92 -17.41 6.88 -14.37
CA VAL A 92 -17.68 7.94 -13.38
C VAL A 92 -18.70 7.47 -12.35
N ASP A 93 -19.79 6.84 -12.79
CA ASP A 93 -20.83 6.31 -11.91
C ASP A 93 -20.34 5.16 -11.03
N TYR A 94 -19.49 4.28 -11.57
CA TYR A 94 -18.83 3.21 -10.81
C TYR A 94 -18.05 3.77 -9.61
N PHE A 95 -17.12 4.69 -9.86
CA PHE A 95 -16.28 5.25 -8.80
C PHE A 95 -17.08 6.09 -7.81
N ASN A 96 -18.05 6.88 -8.28
CA ASN A 96 -18.95 7.63 -7.42
C ASN A 96 -19.73 6.70 -6.47
N LYS A 97 -20.31 5.62 -7.01
CA LYS A 97 -21.12 4.69 -6.22
C LYS A 97 -20.25 3.96 -5.21
N ALA A 98 -19.11 3.45 -5.64
CA ALA A 98 -18.16 2.80 -4.78
C ALA A 98 -17.78 3.74 -3.61
N VAL A 99 -17.28 4.95 -3.88
CA VAL A 99 -16.92 5.92 -2.83
C VAL A 99 -18.09 6.25 -1.90
N SER A 100 -19.31 6.40 -2.45
CA SER A 100 -20.51 6.66 -1.64
C SER A 100 -20.81 5.53 -0.66
N LEU A 101 -20.70 4.27 -1.10
CA LEU A 101 -20.95 3.13 -0.22
C LEU A 101 -19.81 2.93 0.79
N PHE A 102 -18.56 3.14 0.38
CA PHE A 102 -17.43 3.02 1.31
C PHE A 102 -17.58 3.96 2.52
N LYS A 103 -18.05 5.20 2.28
CA LYS A 103 -18.31 6.18 3.34
C LYS A 103 -19.34 5.70 4.39
N THR A 104 -20.23 4.78 4.05
CA THR A 104 -21.22 4.23 5.00
C THR A 104 -20.70 3.02 5.79
N LEU A 105 -19.48 2.56 5.49
CA LEU A 105 -18.85 1.37 6.07
C LEU A 105 -17.59 1.71 6.90
N PRO A 106 -17.68 2.51 7.99
CA PRO A 106 -16.54 2.90 8.81
C PRO A 106 -16.04 1.76 9.70
N SER A 107 -15.48 0.72 9.06
CA SER A 107 -15.10 -0.56 9.66
C SER A 107 -14.13 -0.39 10.82
N TYR A 108 -13.17 0.52 10.70
CA TYR A 108 -12.27 0.85 11.81
C TYR A 108 -13.04 1.31 13.05
N SER A 109 -13.97 2.26 12.90
CA SER A 109 -14.75 2.79 14.02
C SER A 109 -15.64 1.72 14.66
N TRP A 110 -16.18 0.80 13.86
CA TRP A 110 -16.98 -0.32 14.35
C TRP A 110 -16.15 -1.32 15.15
N LEU A 111 -14.96 -1.68 14.65
CA LEU A 111 -14.02 -2.56 15.35
C LEU A 111 -13.50 -1.90 16.63
N ALA A 112 -13.11 -0.62 16.56
CA ALA A 112 -12.60 0.13 17.70
C ALA A 112 -13.64 0.27 18.83
N ALA A 113 -14.92 0.48 18.49
CA ALA A 113 -16.02 0.51 19.47
C ALA A 113 -16.21 -0.83 20.19
N ALA A 114 -15.77 -1.94 19.60
CA ALA A 114 -15.75 -3.27 20.24
C ALA A 114 -14.40 -3.59 20.93
N GLY A 115 -13.50 -2.62 21.05
CA GLY A 115 -12.15 -2.80 21.62
C GLY A 115 -11.16 -3.51 20.69
N ILE A 116 -11.51 -3.70 19.42
CA ILE A 116 -10.66 -4.31 18.40
C ILE A 116 -9.92 -3.18 17.67
N VAL A 117 -8.73 -2.84 18.16
CA VAL A 117 -7.88 -1.79 17.61
C VAL A 117 -6.55 -2.35 17.10
N PRO A 118 -5.86 -1.68 16.18
CA PRO A 118 -4.56 -2.12 15.73
C PRO A 118 -3.56 -2.26 16.89
N SER A 119 -2.79 -3.34 16.89
CA SER A 119 -1.81 -3.67 17.93
C SER A 119 -0.71 -4.57 17.37
N SER A 120 0.53 -4.34 17.81
CA SER A 120 1.67 -5.22 17.50
C SER A 120 1.74 -6.48 18.38
N THR A 121 0.97 -6.53 19.46
CA THR A 121 1.04 -7.61 20.46
C THR A 121 -0.30 -8.32 20.68
N LYS A 122 -1.43 -7.62 20.55
CA LYS A 122 -2.75 -8.23 20.70
C LYS A 122 -3.13 -9.01 19.45
N THR A 123 -3.86 -10.09 19.66
CA THR A 123 -4.53 -10.84 18.61
C THR A 123 -6.00 -11.02 18.94
N TYR A 124 -6.80 -11.32 17.93
CA TYR A 124 -8.25 -11.41 18.02
C TYR A 124 -8.76 -12.77 17.52
N THR A 125 -10.00 -13.09 17.87
CA THR A 125 -10.71 -14.24 17.32
C THR A 125 -11.58 -13.81 16.15
N LEU A 126 -11.79 -14.72 15.20
CA LEU A 126 -12.69 -14.47 14.07
C LEU A 126 -14.10 -14.11 14.55
N ALA A 127 -14.59 -14.80 15.57
CA ALA A 127 -15.92 -14.55 16.15
C ALA A 127 -16.05 -13.14 16.72
N ALA A 128 -15.02 -12.60 17.38
CA ALA A 128 -15.04 -11.24 17.91
C ALA A 128 -15.12 -10.19 16.80
N ILE A 129 -14.29 -10.33 15.75
CA ILE A 129 -14.29 -9.43 14.58
C ILE A 129 -15.64 -9.53 13.87
N GLN A 130 -16.13 -10.75 13.61
CA GLN A 130 -17.41 -10.99 12.96
C GLN A 130 -18.57 -10.36 13.73
N SER A 131 -18.62 -10.54 15.05
CA SER A 131 -19.68 -9.98 15.90
C SER A 131 -19.67 -8.46 15.86
N ALA A 132 -18.50 -7.83 15.93
CA ALA A 132 -18.37 -6.37 15.89
C ALA A 132 -18.92 -5.80 14.58
N LEU A 133 -18.53 -6.37 13.44
CA LEU A 133 -18.99 -5.92 12.12
C LEU A 133 -20.46 -6.22 11.88
N THR A 134 -20.92 -7.43 12.19
CA THR A 134 -22.32 -7.85 11.98
C THR A 134 -23.29 -7.02 12.80
N SER A 135 -22.92 -6.61 14.03
CA SER A 135 -23.76 -5.76 14.88
C SER A 135 -24.04 -4.38 14.29
N LYS A 136 -23.21 -3.92 13.34
CA LYS A 136 -23.32 -2.61 12.68
C LYS A 136 -23.84 -2.72 11.25
N PHE A 137 -23.41 -3.74 10.51
CA PHE A 137 -23.83 -3.97 9.13
C PHE A 137 -25.18 -4.68 9.02
N GLY A 138 -25.59 -5.43 10.05
CA GLY A 138 -26.82 -6.22 10.08
C GLY A 138 -26.69 -7.62 9.47
N PHE A 139 -25.62 -7.87 8.72
CA PHE A 139 -25.31 -9.15 8.09
C PHE A 139 -23.85 -9.55 8.32
N ALA A 140 -23.56 -10.84 8.10
CA ALA A 140 -22.18 -11.31 8.12
C ALA A 140 -21.36 -10.62 7.01
N VAL A 141 -20.08 -10.43 7.31
CA VAL A 141 -19.06 -9.83 6.44
C VAL A 141 -18.01 -10.90 6.22
N THR A 142 -17.54 -11.11 4.98
CA THR A 142 -16.43 -12.05 4.76
C THR A 142 -15.14 -11.38 5.22
N ILE A 143 -14.41 -12.06 6.10
CA ILE A 143 -13.18 -11.55 6.73
C ILE A 143 -12.02 -12.40 6.22
N ASN A 144 -11.09 -11.77 5.50
CA ASN A 144 -9.94 -12.46 4.94
C ASN A 144 -8.67 -12.05 5.65
N CYS A 145 -7.79 -13.04 5.84
CA CYS A 145 -6.46 -12.86 6.36
C CYS A 145 -5.44 -13.33 5.33
N ASN A 146 -4.26 -12.71 5.36
CA ASN A 146 -3.13 -13.20 4.61
C ASN A 146 -2.53 -14.46 5.26
N SER A 147 -1.51 -15.04 4.62
CA SER A 147 -0.82 -16.25 5.10
C SER A 147 -0.16 -16.11 6.49
N LYS A 148 0.04 -14.88 6.98
CA LYS A 148 0.61 -14.57 8.30
C LYS A 148 -0.44 -14.34 9.39
N LYS A 149 -1.72 -14.63 9.08
CA LYS A 149 -2.89 -14.41 9.95
C LYS A 149 -3.17 -12.93 10.23
N GLU A 150 -2.70 -12.03 9.36
CA GLU A 150 -2.97 -10.60 9.49
C GLU A 150 -4.30 -10.32 8.80
N LEU A 151 -5.18 -9.58 9.48
CA LEU A 151 -6.45 -9.10 8.92
C LEU A 151 -6.13 -8.28 7.68
N ASP A 152 -6.66 -8.72 6.54
CA ASP A 152 -6.26 -8.24 5.23
C ASP A 152 -7.47 -7.72 4.45
N GLU A 153 -8.62 -8.39 4.45
CA GLU A 153 -9.77 -7.90 3.67
C GLU A 153 -11.09 -8.02 4.42
N LEU A 154 -12.00 -7.06 4.19
CA LEU A 154 -13.40 -7.13 4.63
C LEU A 154 -14.32 -7.00 3.43
N TRP A 155 -15.21 -7.98 3.20
CA TRP A 155 -16.11 -7.98 2.05
C TRP A 155 -17.57 -7.84 2.49
N TYR A 156 -18.17 -6.69 2.15
CA TYR A 156 -19.56 -6.36 2.44
C TYR A 156 -20.44 -6.67 1.24
N HIS A 157 -21.50 -7.45 1.43
CA HIS A 157 -22.38 -7.91 0.36
C HIS A 157 -23.70 -7.16 0.33
N TYR A 158 -24.17 -6.84 -0.87
CA TYR A 158 -25.43 -6.16 -1.11
C TYR A 158 -26.24 -6.83 -2.21
N ASN A 159 -27.56 -6.80 -2.08
CA ASN A 159 -28.47 -6.90 -3.21
C ASN A 159 -28.77 -5.50 -3.73
N VAL A 160 -28.91 -5.36 -5.04
CA VAL A 160 -29.24 -4.08 -5.69
C VAL A 160 -30.61 -4.21 -6.34
N GLN A 161 -31.55 -3.38 -5.91
CA GLN A 161 -32.85 -3.25 -6.55
C GLN A 161 -32.81 -2.03 -7.48
N GLY A 162 -32.83 -2.28 -8.79
CA GLY A 162 -32.61 -1.26 -9.81
C GLY A 162 -31.16 -1.26 -10.29
N SER A 163 -30.67 -0.11 -10.74
CA SER A 163 -29.34 0.02 -11.32
C SER A 163 -28.29 0.40 -10.27
N VAL A 164 -27.00 0.25 -10.58
CA VAL A 164 -25.92 0.69 -9.69
C VAL A 164 -26.00 2.18 -9.38
N GLN A 165 -26.34 2.99 -10.38
CA GLN A 165 -26.41 4.46 -10.29
C GLN A 165 -27.48 4.92 -9.27
N SER A 166 -28.72 4.45 -9.44
CA SER A 166 -29.91 5.00 -8.76
C SER A 166 -30.68 3.98 -7.92
N GLY A 167 -30.31 2.70 -7.99
CA GLY A 167 -30.98 1.62 -7.29
C GLY A 167 -30.75 1.65 -5.78
N THR A 168 -31.56 0.85 -5.08
CA THR A 168 -31.49 0.67 -3.64
C THR A 168 -30.53 -0.45 -3.30
N TRP A 169 -29.53 -0.14 -2.47
CA TRP A 169 -28.51 -1.08 -2.00
C TRP A 169 -28.93 -1.66 -0.65
N GLN A 170 -29.22 -2.95 -0.62
CA GLN A 170 -29.69 -3.65 0.57
C GLN A 170 -28.58 -4.59 1.07
N PRO A 171 -28.07 -4.39 2.30
CA PRO A 171 -27.14 -5.33 2.92
C PRO A 171 -27.66 -6.77 2.83
N ALA A 172 -26.77 -7.72 2.57
CA ALA A 172 -27.11 -9.11 2.36
C ALA A 172 -26.08 -10.04 3.03
N ALA A 173 -26.49 -11.29 3.23
CA ALA A 173 -25.58 -12.34 3.65
C ALA A 173 -24.52 -12.60 2.57
N PRO A 174 -23.28 -12.97 2.96
CA PRO A 174 -22.22 -13.25 2.01
C PRO A 174 -22.53 -14.48 1.16
N VAL A 175 -22.05 -14.47 -0.08
CA VAL A 175 -22.06 -15.63 -0.98
C VAL A 175 -20.64 -15.97 -1.41
N GLY A 176 -20.42 -17.20 -1.84
CA GLY A 176 -19.10 -17.67 -2.26
C GLY A 176 -18.27 -18.20 -1.09
N SER A 177 -16.95 -18.08 -1.20
CA SER A 177 -16.01 -18.63 -0.22
C SER A 177 -16.12 -17.91 1.12
N GLY A 178 -16.07 -18.68 2.21
CA GLY A 178 -16.05 -18.14 3.58
C GLY A 178 -14.73 -17.43 3.92
N SER A 179 -14.62 -16.98 5.17
CA SER A 179 -13.43 -16.32 5.71
C SER A 179 -12.15 -17.14 5.52
N THR A 180 -11.07 -16.51 5.05
CA THR A 180 -9.73 -17.12 5.03
C THR A 180 -8.99 -17.00 6.38
N CYS A 181 -9.51 -16.24 7.33
CA CYS A 181 -8.91 -16.09 8.65
C CYS A 181 -9.03 -17.36 9.52
N PRO A 182 -8.03 -17.65 10.38
CA PRO A 182 -8.14 -18.68 11.40
C PRO A 182 -9.14 -18.27 12.49
N SER A 183 -9.65 -19.24 13.25
CA SER A 183 -10.60 -18.99 14.35
C SER A 183 -10.02 -18.10 15.46
N THR A 184 -8.71 -18.16 15.69
CA THR A 184 -7.99 -17.39 16.73
C THR A 184 -6.62 -16.94 16.26
N GLY A 185 -6.04 -15.94 16.95
CA GLY A 185 -4.69 -15.48 16.68
C GLY A 185 -4.58 -14.55 15.48
N ILE A 186 -5.69 -13.91 15.09
CA ILE A 186 -5.72 -12.92 14.01
C ILE A 186 -4.99 -11.67 14.48
N LYS A 187 -4.03 -11.20 13.69
CA LYS A 187 -3.30 -9.96 13.95
C LYS A 187 -4.01 -8.82 13.25
N TYR A 188 -4.26 -7.72 13.96
CA TYR A 188 -4.67 -6.46 13.35
C TYR A 188 -3.56 -5.46 13.62
N LEU A 189 -2.66 -5.27 12.64
CA LEU A 189 -1.42 -4.51 12.86
C LEU A 189 -1.64 -3.00 12.65
N PRO A 190 -0.93 -2.13 13.39
CA PRO A 190 -0.93 -0.69 13.14
C PRO A 190 -0.42 -0.38 11.73
N LYS A 191 -1.03 0.64 11.08
CA LYS A 191 -0.49 1.17 9.82
C LYS A 191 0.90 1.78 10.07
N PRO A 192 1.89 1.55 9.19
CA PRO A 192 3.19 2.23 9.27
C PRO A 192 2.98 3.75 9.29
N GLY A 193 3.55 4.44 10.29
CA GLY A 193 3.44 5.90 10.44
C GLY A 193 2.26 6.41 11.28
N GLY A 194 1.40 5.54 11.82
CA GLY A 194 0.35 5.93 12.76
C GLY A 194 0.91 6.16 14.17
N THR A 195 0.76 7.37 14.71
CA THR A 195 1.02 7.67 16.12
C THR A 195 0.15 6.78 17.00
N THR A 196 0.78 5.89 17.75
CA THR A 196 0.13 5.12 18.80
C THR A 196 -0.26 6.07 19.93
N SER A 197 -1.53 6.49 19.94
CA SER A 197 -2.10 7.19 21.09
C SER A 197 -2.21 6.20 22.25
N THR A 198 -1.16 6.19 23.08
CA THR A 198 -1.14 5.41 24.32
C THR A 198 -1.67 6.33 25.41
N THR A 199 -2.98 6.35 25.63
CA THR A 199 -3.55 6.94 26.83
C THR A 199 -3.20 6.07 28.03
N VAL A 200 -2.19 6.47 28.80
CA VAL A 200 -2.02 6.03 30.18
C VAL A 200 -2.26 7.24 31.08
N ALA A 201 -3.28 7.12 31.92
CA ALA A 201 -3.60 8.07 32.97
C ALA A 201 -2.47 8.11 34.03
N GLY A 202 -2.03 9.31 34.39
CA GLY A 202 -1.03 9.56 35.44
C GLY A 202 -0.87 11.05 35.78
N THR A 203 -1.41 11.43 36.93
CA THR A 203 -1.47 12.70 37.70
C THR A 203 -0.14 13.50 37.83
N PRO A 204 -0.15 14.83 38.11
CA PRO A 204 0.86 15.79 37.66
C PRO A 204 2.01 16.05 38.64
N GLY A 205 3.18 16.38 38.08
CA GLY A 205 4.36 16.82 38.83
C GLY A 205 5.24 17.78 38.03
N THR A 206 5.07 19.07 38.33
CA THR A 206 6.06 20.15 38.39
C THR A 206 6.96 20.46 37.18
N THR A 207 6.68 21.64 36.63
CA THR A 207 7.45 22.45 35.67
C THR A 207 8.88 22.73 36.12
N VAL A 208 9.87 22.45 35.27
CA VAL A 208 11.10 23.25 35.18
C VAL A 208 11.47 23.41 33.71
N THR A 209 11.40 24.66 33.27
CA THR A 209 11.95 25.20 32.02
C THR A 209 13.47 25.17 32.03
N THR A 210 14.10 24.60 31.02
CA THR A 210 15.40 25.07 30.51
C THR A 210 15.50 24.87 29.01
N SER A 211 16.00 25.92 28.37
CA SER A 211 16.11 26.21 26.95
C SER A 211 16.91 25.20 26.14
N ALA A 212 16.61 25.16 24.84
CA ALA A 212 17.24 24.36 23.79
C ALA A 212 18.79 24.44 23.75
N PRO A 213 19.42 23.48 23.05
CA PRO A 213 19.90 23.85 21.72
C PRO A 213 19.54 22.83 20.63
N VAL A 214 19.45 23.36 19.42
CA VAL A 214 19.36 22.63 18.14
C VAL A 214 20.67 21.87 17.90
N SER A 215 20.63 20.55 17.63
CA SER A 215 21.72 19.84 16.93
C SER A 215 21.30 18.50 16.30
N THR A 216 21.50 18.42 14.98
CA THR A 216 22.06 17.33 14.14
C THR A 216 21.65 15.87 14.41
N ALA A 217 20.92 15.32 13.45
CA ALA A 217 20.61 13.90 13.30
C ALA A 217 21.88 13.02 13.20
N SER A 218 22.09 12.16 14.19
CA SER A 218 22.98 10.99 14.06
C SER A 218 22.26 9.92 13.24
N GLY A 219 22.84 9.56 12.10
CA GLY A 219 22.35 8.45 11.27
C GLY A 219 22.34 7.14 12.06
N THR A 220 21.24 6.42 11.98
CA THR A 220 21.03 5.16 12.71
C THR A 220 21.74 4.02 11.99
N ALA A 221 22.44 3.15 12.72
CA ALA A 221 23.04 1.95 12.13
C ALA A 221 21.96 0.87 11.92
N LEU A 222 21.75 0.43 10.67
CA LEU A 222 20.85 -0.67 10.36
C LEU A 222 21.49 -2.02 10.70
N SER A 223 20.65 -2.99 11.07
CA SER A 223 21.06 -4.37 11.38
C SER A 223 20.04 -5.38 10.87
N GLY A 224 20.50 -6.55 10.45
CA GLY A 224 19.64 -7.67 10.06
C GLY A 224 19.47 -7.78 8.55
N LYS A 225 18.49 -8.57 8.11
CA LYS A 225 18.22 -8.78 6.68
C LYS A 225 17.17 -7.79 6.19
N GLY A 226 17.22 -7.45 4.90
CA GLY A 226 16.23 -6.56 4.30
C GLY A 226 16.43 -6.37 2.80
N TYR A 227 15.49 -5.64 2.20
CA TYR A 227 15.54 -5.18 0.81
C TYR A 227 15.98 -3.71 0.76
N LEU A 228 16.68 -3.36 -0.31
CA LEU A 228 17.04 -1.98 -0.65
C LEU A 228 16.12 -1.52 -1.78
N ASN A 229 15.07 -0.78 -1.45
CA ASN A 229 14.09 -0.33 -2.44
C ASN A 229 14.53 1.00 -3.03
N VAL A 230 14.36 1.17 -4.34
CA VAL A 230 14.74 2.40 -5.02
C VAL A 230 13.54 3.33 -5.09
N VAL A 231 13.70 4.58 -4.70
CA VAL A 231 12.72 5.66 -4.86
C VAL A 231 13.23 6.60 -5.94
N SER A 232 12.51 6.75 -7.04
CA SER A 232 12.86 7.67 -8.12
C SER A 232 11.60 8.39 -8.60
N GLY A 233 11.69 9.71 -8.81
CA GLY A 233 10.51 10.54 -9.11
C GLY A 233 9.52 10.67 -7.95
N GLY A 234 9.96 10.42 -6.70
CA GLY A 234 9.12 10.54 -5.50
C GLY A 234 8.36 9.25 -5.11
N SER A 235 8.44 8.19 -5.92
CA SER A 235 7.78 6.91 -5.65
C SER A 235 8.79 5.76 -5.65
N GLN A 236 8.49 4.69 -4.91
CA GLN A 236 9.26 3.46 -4.99
C GLN A 236 9.11 2.87 -6.39
N ASN A 237 10.23 2.71 -7.09
CA ASN A 237 10.32 2.22 -8.45
C ASN A 237 11.40 1.15 -8.45
N GLY A 238 11.05 -0.11 -8.24
CA GLY A 238 12.01 -1.22 -8.19
C GLY A 238 12.92 -1.24 -6.96
N CYS A 239 14.02 -1.97 -7.07
CA CYS A 239 14.94 -2.21 -5.96
C CYS A 239 16.35 -2.55 -6.43
N ILE A 240 17.28 -2.52 -5.48
CA ILE A 240 18.65 -2.96 -5.70
C ILE A 240 18.67 -4.49 -5.72
N ILE A 241 19.33 -5.07 -6.72
CA ILE A 241 19.53 -6.51 -6.84
C ILE A 241 20.95 -6.90 -6.44
N SER A 242 21.25 -8.20 -6.42
CA SER A 242 22.41 -8.75 -5.70
C SER A 242 23.77 -8.17 -6.12
N ALA A 243 23.90 -7.59 -7.32
CA ALA A 243 25.13 -6.96 -7.80
C ALA A 243 25.30 -5.48 -7.37
N GLY A 244 24.30 -4.86 -6.74
CA GLY A 244 24.29 -3.42 -6.43
C GLY A 244 23.64 -2.53 -7.51
N THR A 245 23.04 -3.14 -8.53
CA THR A 245 22.32 -2.45 -9.62
C THR A 245 20.83 -2.32 -9.32
N TRP A 246 20.17 -1.35 -9.94
CA TRP A 246 18.74 -1.12 -9.85
C TRP A 246 17.98 -1.92 -10.92
N TYR A 247 16.89 -2.57 -10.52
CA TYR A 247 15.98 -3.31 -11.39
C TYR A 247 14.51 -3.04 -11.03
N THR A 248 13.63 -2.95 -12.02
CA THR A 248 12.23 -2.51 -11.86
C THR A 248 11.18 -3.60 -12.02
N THR A 249 11.53 -4.76 -12.59
CA THR A 249 10.54 -5.76 -13.03
C THR A 249 10.70 -7.15 -12.39
N GLY A 250 11.62 -7.33 -11.45
CA GLY A 250 11.82 -8.63 -10.81
C GLY A 250 12.22 -8.57 -9.36
N THR A 251 12.58 -9.75 -8.82
CA THR A 251 12.72 -9.96 -7.38
C THR A 251 13.88 -9.17 -6.78
N CYS A 252 13.59 -8.46 -5.70
CA CYS A 252 14.58 -7.74 -4.92
C CYS A 252 15.58 -8.70 -4.26
N ALA A 253 16.84 -8.30 -4.22
CA ALA A 253 17.84 -9.07 -3.51
C ALA A 253 17.73 -8.84 -2.01
N THR A 254 17.86 -9.91 -1.24
CA THR A 254 18.09 -9.78 0.20
C THR A 254 19.51 -9.30 0.46
N PHE A 255 19.61 -8.25 1.26
CA PHE A 255 20.84 -7.73 1.83
C PHE A 255 20.90 -8.03 3.32
N THR A 256 22.12 -8.15 3.84
CA THR A 256 22.39 -8.18 5.28
C THR A 256 23.10 -6.90 5.66
N ALA A 257 22.47 -6.11 6.53
CA ALA A 257 23.06 -4.96 7.19
C ALA A 257 23.75 -5.40 8.49
N THR A 258 25.01 -5.01 8.65
CA THR A 258 25.80 -5.29 9.86
C THR A 258 26.35 -3.99 10.41
N PRO A 259 26.00 -3.59 11.65
CA PRO A 259 26.53 -2.39 12.29
C PRO A 259 28.06 -2.34 12.24
N SER A 260 28.61 -1.16 11.92
CA SER A 260 30.05 -0.94 11.79
C SER A 260 30.37 0.54 12.00
N GLY A 261 31.12 0.85 13.08
CA GLY A 261 31.39 2.23 13.46
C GLY A 261 30.10 3.01 13.75
N SER A 262 29.97 4.20 13.18
CA SER A 262 28.77 5.06 13.28
C SER A 262 27.68 4.72 12.24
N GLY A 263 27.86 3.67 11.45
CA GLY A 263 26.93 3.26 10.41
C GLY A 263 26.83 1.74 10.32
N PHE A 264 26.70 1.23 9.10
CA PHE A 264 26.60 -0.21 8.84
C PHE A 264 27.19 -0.57 7.48
N THR A 265 27.58 -1.82 7.34
CA THR A 265 28.00 -2.41 6.06
C THR A 265 26.88 -3.25 5.47
N LEU A 266 26.85 -3.37 4.15
CA LEU A 266 25.87 -4.18 3.42
C LEU A 266 26.56 -5.36 2.74
N SER A 267 25.88 -6.51 2.69
CA SER A 267 26.29 -7.66 1.88
C SER A 267 25.09 -8.35 1.24
N SER A 268 25.30 -8.95 0.08
CA SER A 268 24.29 -9.71 -0.67
C SER A 268 24.79 -11.14 -0.94
N SER A 269 24.00 -11.94 -1.68
CA SER A 269 24.45 -13.24 -2.19
C SER A 269 25.67 -13.17 -3.13
N LYS A 270 26.05 -11.97 -3.62
CA LYS A 270 27.26 -11.79 -4.45
C LYS A 270 28.49 -11.40 -3.64
N GLY A 271 28.36 -11.00 -2.38
CA GLY A 271 29.49 -10.60 -1.53
C GLY A 271 29.24 -9.27 -0.81
N LYS A 272 30.32 -8.68 -0.28
CA LYS A 272 30.27 -7.37 0.39
C LYS A 272 29.92 -6.28 -0.62
N CYS A 273 29.20 -5.26 -0.15
CA CYS A 273 28.87 -4.09 -0.95
C CYS A 273 29.81 -2.92 -0.64
N ALA A 274 30.26 -2.23 -1.69
CA ALA A 274 31.09 -1.04 -1.59
C ALA A 274 30.74 -0.02 -2.67
N ILE A 275 31.08 1.24 -2.43
CA ILE A 275 31.18 2.24 -3.49
C ILE A 275 32.56 2.08 -4.15
N SER A 276 32.58 1.56 -5.37
CA SER A 276 33.78 1.34 -6.18
C SER A 276 33.66 2.13 -7.47
N SER A 277 34.65 2.97 -7.79
CA SER A 277 34.60 3.89 -8.95
C SER A 277 33.30 4.70 -9.00
N ASN A 278 32.86 5.22 -7.85
CA ASN A 278 31.59 5.95 -7.65
C ASN A 278 30.31 5.13 -7.88
N ALA A 279 30.38 3.81 -8.00
CA ALA A 279 29.21 2.94 -8.20
C ALA A 279 28.99 1.98 -7.03
N LEU A 280 27.73 1.79 -6.64
CA LEU A 280 27.34 0.74 -5.70
C LEU A 280 27.55 -0.63 -6.33
N THR A 281 28.48 -1.40 -5.75
CA THR A 281 28.89 -2.72 -6.26
C THR A 281 28.89 -3.74 -5.13
N CYS A 282 28.22 -4.87 -5.33
CA CYS A 282 28.28 -6.01 -4.43
C CYS A 282 28.85 -7.23 -5.16
N ALA A 283 30.05 -7.66 -4.77
CA ALA A 283 30.76 -8.75 -5.43
C ALA A 283 31.73 -9.48 -4.48
N SER A 284 32.14 -10.69 -4.85
CA SER A 284 33.06 -11.52 -4.07
C SER A 284 34.47 -10.95 -4.06
N SER A 285 34.81 -10.14 -5.08
CA SER A 285 36.04 -9.37 -5.17
C SER A 285 36.09 -8.17 -4.22
N VAL A 286 34.96 -7.76 -3.62
CA VAL A 286 34.91 -6.67 -2.65
C VAL A 286 35.44 -7.18 -1.30
N THR A 287 36.70 -6.86 -1.00
CA THR A 287 37.36 -7.25 0.26
C THR A 287 37.03 -6.32 1.41
N THR A 288 36.89 -5.03 1.13
CA THR A 288 36.57 -3.96 2.10
C THR A 288 35.19 -3.40 1.79
N ALA A 289 34.25 -3.52 2.73
CA ALA A 289 32.90 -2.98 2.57
C ALA A 289 32.87 -1.48 2.86
N THR A 290 32.02 -0.75 2.16
CA THR A 290 31.72 0.64 2.50
C THR A 290 30.81 0.70 3.72
N VAL A 291 31.10 1.63 4.63
CA VAL A 291 30.17 1.98 5.73
C VAL A 291 29.18 3.02 5.20
N PHE A 292 27.91 2.62 5.19
CA PHE A 292 26.77 3.49 4.88
C PHE A 292 26.13 3.98 6.19
N ALA A 293 25.33 5.02 6.10
CA ALA A 293 24.47 5.48 7.18
C ALA A 293 23.00 5.44 6.73
N TYR A 294 22.09 5.67 7.66
CA TYR A 294 20.67 5.75 7.41
C TYR A 294 20.11 6.97 8.14
N ASP A 295 19.45 7.87 7.42
CA ASP A 295 18.92 9.12 8.00
C ASP A 295 17.56 8.95 8.71
N GLY A 296 17.06 7.71 8.79
CA GLY A 296 15.73 7.38 9.28
C GLY A 296 14.72 7.12 8.16
N THR A 297 15.05 7.50 6.92
CA THR A 297 14.23 7.25 5.73
C THR A 297 15.03 6.61 4.60
N TYR A 298 16.20 7.18 4.30
CA TYR A 298 17.04 6.82 3.17
C TYR A 298 18.43 6.34 3.62
N LEU A 299 18.95 5.38 2.87
CA LEU A 299 20.36 5.04 2.85
C LEU A 299 21.14 6.30 2.48
N THR A 300 22.22 6.58 3.23
CA THR A 300 23.10 7.70 2.96
C THR A 300 24.55 7.25 2.80
N TYR A 301 25.26 7.94 1.93
CA TYR A 301 26.70 7.77 1.73
C TYR A 301 27.36 9.16 1.77
N SER A 302 28.39 9.31 2.60
CA SER A 302 29.08 10.59 2.84
C SER A 302 28.13 11.75 3.18
N GLY A 303 27.04 11.46 3.92
CA GLY A 303 26.04 12.45 4.35
C GLY A 303 24.97 12.80 3.31
N SER A 304 25.02 12.23 2.10
CA SER A 304 24.01 12.42 1.06
C SER A 304 23.08 11.21 0.95
N SER A 305 21.77 11.44 0.82
CA SER A 305 20.77 10.41 0.47
C SER A 305 20.54 10.27 -1.04
N SER A 306 21.18 11.12 -1.85
CA SER A 306 21.03 11.12 -3.31
C SER A 306 22.00 10.15 -3.97
N PHE A 307 21.43 9.23 -4.75
CA PHE A 307 22.12 8.36 -5.70
C PHE A 307 21.61 8.67 -7.11
N TYR A 308 22.27 8.11 -8.13
CA TYR A 308 21.97 8.45 -9.52
C TYR A 308 22.12 7.27 -10.47
N THR A 309 21.39 7.28 -11.59
CA THR A 309 21.63 6.38 -12.74
C THR A 309 21.62 7.17 -14.05
N THR A 310 22.11 6.56 -15.12
CA THR A 310 22.04 7.15 -16.46
C THR A 310 20.65 7.09 -17.08
N ALA A 311 19.81 6.14 -16.66
CA ALA A 311 18.41 5.99 -17.07
C ALA A 311 17.61 5.13 -16.08
N VAL A 312 16.28 5.26 -16.11
CA VAL A 312 15.36 4.35 -15.40
C VAL A 312 15.39 2.98 -16.11
N PRO A 313 15.66 1.86 -15.40
CA PRO A 313 15.64 0.55 -16.01
C PRO A 313 14.23 0.14 -16.43
N THR A 314 14.10 -0.52 -17.58
CA THR A 314 12.83 -1.03 -18.12
C THR A 314 12.98 -2.45 -18.64
N GLY A 315 11.89 -3.24 -18.56
CA GLY A 315 11.91 -4.65 -18.94
C GLY A 315 13.00 -5.41 -18.17
N THR A 316 13.89 -6.10 -18.88
CA THR A 316 14.98 -6.90 -18.28
C THR A 316 16.28 -6.13 -18.07
N LYS A 317 16.35 -4.84 -18.40
CA LYS A 317 17.55 -4.02 -18.25
C LYS A 317 17.74 -3.58 -16.79
N GLN A 318 18.99 -3.50 -16.36
CA GLN A 318 19.39 -3.00 -15.05
C GLN A 318 20.16 -1.69 -15.21
N SER A 319 20.09 -0.82 -14.21
CA SER A 319 20.86 0.43 -14.20
C SER A 319 21.88 0.45 -13.06
N THR A 320 23.11 0.84 -13.38
CA THR A 320 24.16 1.05 -12.37
C THR A 320 23.80 2.24 -11.50
N VAL A 321 23.96 2.08 -10.19
CA VAL A 321 23.70 3.12 -9.19
C VAL A 321 25.00 3.82 -8.83
N TYR A 322 25.06 5.12 -9.06
CA TYR A 322 26.21 5.99 -8.84
C TYR A 322 25.99 6.92 -7.64
N THR A 323 27.09 7.35 -7.02
CA THR A 323 27.11 8.38 -5.97
C THR A 323 27.45 9.77 -6.51
N THR A 324 27.76 9.88 -7.80
CA THR A 324 27.96 11.15 -8.52
C THR A 324 26.78 11.44 -9.44
N SER A 325 26.48 12.72 -9.67
CA SER A 325 25.31 13.16 -10.45
C SER A 325 25.28 12.51 -11.84
N GLN A 326 24.11 11.99 -12.21
CA GLN A 326 23.78 11.48 -13.55
C GLN A 326 22.41 12.01 -13.97
N ALA A 327 21.88 11.54 -15.10
CA ALA A 327 20.62 12.00 -15.68
C ALA A 327 19.38 11.73 -14.79
N VAL A 328 19.39 10.67 -13.99
CA VAL A 328 18.28 10.30 -13.11
C VAL A 328 18.75 10.30 -11.66
N SER A 329 18.04 11.01 -10.79
CA SER A 329 18.25 10.95 -9.33
C SER A 329 17.31 9.93 -8.68
N LEU A 330 17.81 9.28 -7.64
CA LEU A 330 17.07 8.32 -6.83
C LEU A 330 17.55 8.35 -5.38
N GLN A 331 16.72 7.81 -4.50
CA GLN A 331 17.03 7.53 -3.11
C GLN A 331 16.81 6.04 -2.85
N ILE A 332 17.39 5.50 -1.79
CA ILE A 332 17.28 4.07 -1.48
C ILE A 332 16.70 3.94 -0.07
N THR A 333 15.62 3.21 0.11
CA THR A 333 15.03 2.93 1.43
C THR A 333 15.38 1.50 1.87
N TRP A 334 15.30 1.26 3.18
CA TRP A 334 15.51 -0.07 3.76
C TRP A 334 14.18 -0.68 4.21
N GLN A 335 13.95 -1.92 3.80
CA GLN A 335 12.82 -2.73 4.24
C GLN A 335 13.33 -3.98 4.96
N ALA A 336 13.27 -4.00 6.30
CA ALA A 336 13.69 -5.16 7.09
C ALA A 336 12.82 -6.41 6.82
N ILE A 337 13.42 -7.60 6.90
CA ILE A 337 12.76 -8.91 6.78
C ILE A 337 13.09 -9.86 7.92
#